data_AF-A0A671K2J0-F1
#
_entry.id   AF-A0A671K2J0-F1
#
_cell.length_a   1.000
_cell.length_b   1.000
_cell.length_c   1.000
_cell.angle_alpha   90.00
_cell.angle_beta   90.00
_cell.angle_gamma   90.00
#
_symmetry.space_group_name_H-M   'P 1'
#
loop_
_entity.id
_entity.type
_entity.pdbx_description
1 polymer ?
#
loop_
_entity_poly.entity_id
_entity_poly.type
_entity_poly.pdbx_seq_one_letter_code
_entity_poly.pdbx_strand_id
1 'polypeptide(L)'
;METVEQLVSFQHIHVQLNGGAPWGFTLKGGLEHGEPLIITKIEEGGKAAQCKKLRVGDELVNINSSALYGSRQEALILIKGSYRVLRIQIFAGEIQSFQ
;
A
#
# COMPACT_ATOMS: atom_id res chain seq x y z
N MET A 1 3.78 -35.06 -12.30
CA MET A 1 2.90 -33.91 -11.98
C MET A 1 3.56 -33.21 -10.81
N GLU A 2 4.53 -32.33 -11.08
CA GLU A 2 5.19 -31.55 -10.05
C GLU A 2 4.31 -30.35 -9.74
N THR A 3 3.70 -30.38 -8.55
CA THR A 3 2.98 -29.24 -8.00
C THR A 3 4.04 -28.22 -7.59
N VAL A 4 4.19 -27.16 -8.37
CA VAL A 4 5.04 -26.03 -8.00
C VAL A 4 4.46 -25.38 -6.75
N GLU A 5 5.11 -25.58 -5.60
CA GLU A 5 4.80 -24.80 -4.40
C GLU A 5 5.26 -23.36 -4.65
N GLN A 6 4.33 -22.54 -5.14
CA GLN A 6 4.57 -21.13 -5.38
C GLN A 6 4.80 -20.44 -4.03
N LEU A 7 6.06 -20.27 -3.66
CA LEU A 7 6.46 -19.51 -2.47
C LEU A 7 6.05 -18.05 -2.69
N VAL A 8 4.96 -17.64 -2.07
CA VAL A 8 4.55 -16.22 -2.04
C VAL A 8 5.54 -15.48 -1.13
N SER A 9 6.48 -14.75 -1.73
CA SER A 9 7.37 -13.87 -0.97
C SER A 9 6.61 -12.61 -0.57
N PHE A 10 6.21 -12.50 0.68
CA PHE A 10 5.68 -11.26 1.24
C PHE A 10 6.84 -10.33 1.57
N GLN A 11 7.17 -9.41 0.66
CA GLN A 11 8.18 -8.39 0.95
C GLN A 11 7.54 -7.24 1.73
N HIS A 12 8.02 -6.99 2.96
CA HIS A 12 7.64 -5.83 3.75
C HIS A 12 8.48 -4.62 3.36
N ILE A 13 7.86 -3.59 2.78
CA ILE A 13 8.56 -2.44 2.19
C ILE A 13 8.14 -1.15 2.89
N HIS A 14 9.13 -0.32 3.21
CA HIS A 14 8.92 1.04 3.70
C HIS A 14 8.95 2.04 2.54
N VAL A 15 7.91 2.85 2.42
CA VAL A 15 7.79 3.89 1.39
C VAL A 15 7.61 5.25 2.06
N GLN A 16 8.33 6.25 1.56
CA GLN A 16 8.17 7.64 1.95
C GLN A 16 7.85 8.48 0.71
N LEU A 17 6.71 9.16 0.73
CA LEU A 17 6.31 10.14 -0.28
C LEU A 17 6.51 11.55 0.28
N ASN A 18 7.00 12.47 -0.55
CA ASN A 18 7.32 13.84 -0.15
C ASN A 18 6.54 14.86 -1.00
N GLY A 19 6.28 16.05 -0.44
CA GLY A 19 5.65 17.17 -1.17
C GLY A 19 4.15 17.34 -0.92
N GLY A 20 3.57 16.59 0.03
CA GLY A 20 2.18 16.74 0.47
C GLY A 20 1.10 16.14 -0.43
N ALA A 21 -0.14 16.14 0.05
CA ALA A 21 -1.29 15.63 -0.71
C ALA A 21 -1.54 16.45 -2.00
N PRO A 22 -2.08 15.87 -3.08
CA PRO A 22 -2.46 14.45 -3.22
C PRO A 22 -1.25 13.53 -3.39
N TRP A 23 -1.36 12.32 -2.83
CA TRP A 23 -0.29 11.32 -2.83
C TRP A 23 -0.29 10.43 -4.09
N GLY A 24 -1.40 10.41 -4.83
CA GLY A 24 -1.48 9.75 -6.15
C GLY A 24 -1.76 8.26 -6.11
N PHE A 25 -2.57 7.77 -5.16
CA PHE A 25 -3.04 6.39 -5.12
C PHE A 25 -4.45 6.29 -4.51
N THR A 26 -5.12 5.17 -4.74
CA THR A 26 -6.45 4.84 -4.19
C THR A 26 -6.39 3.58 -3.35
N LEU A 27 -7.15 3.55 -2.25
CA LEU A 27 -7.30 2.39 -1.36
C LEU A 27 -8.72 1.82 -1.41
N LYS A 28 -8.82 0.49 -1.26
CA LYS A 28 -10.07 -0.23 -0.95
C LYS A 28 -9.91 -1.09 0.32
N GLY A 29 -11.00 -1.75 0.70
CA GLY A 29 -11.04 -2.67 1.85
C GLY A 29 -11.13 -1.92 3.17
N GLY A 30 -10.52 -2.46 4.21
CA GLY A 30 -10.63 -2.00 5.60
C GLY A 30 -11.22 -3.08 6.49
N LEU A 31 -10.74 -3.17 7.72
CA LEU A 31 -11.15 -4.16 8.70
C LEU A 31 -12.64 -4.04 9.05
N GLU A 32 -13.24 -2.85 8.90
CA GLU A 32 -14.69 -2.66 9.03
C GLU A 32 -15.51 -3.44 7.99
N HIS A 33 -14.86 -3.88 6.91
CA HIS A 33 -15.42 -4.71 5.85
C HIS A 33 -14.87 -6.15 5.87
N GLY A 34 -13.96 -6.48 6.80
CA GLY A 34 -13.26 -7.76 6.82
C GLY A 34 -12.27 -7.95 5.65
N GLU A 35 -11.84 -6.85 5.02
CA GLU A 35 -10.96 -6.86 3.86
C GLU A 35 -9.63 -6.14 4.15
N PRO A 36 -8.49 -6.58 3.59
CA PRO A 36 -7.22 -5.86 3.74
C PRO A 36 -7.25 -4.50 3.03
N LEU A 37 -6.42 -3.56 3.48
CA LEU A 37 -6.28 -2.25 2.83
C LEU A 37 -5.41 -2.37 1.58
N ILE A 38 -6.03 -2.43 0.40
CA ILE A 38 -5.32 -2.70 -0.86
C ILE A 38 -5.24 -1.44 -1.73
N ILE A 39 -4.05 -1.18 -2.30
CA ILE A 39 -3.86 -0.16 -3.33
C ILE A 39 -4.50 -0.66 -4.64
N THR A 40 -5.51 0.08 -5.13
CA THR A 40 -6.27 -0.29 -6.34
C THR A 40 -5.91 0.53 -7.57
N LYS A 41 -5.31 1.70 -7.35
CA LYS A 41 -4.90 2.60 -8.43
C LYS A 41 -3.68 3.39 -7.99
N ILE A 42 -2.79 3.63 -8.94
CA ILE A 42 -1.70 4.58 -8.85
C ILE A 42 -1.90 5.59 -9.97
N GLU A 43 -1.97 6.87 -9.62
CA GLU A 43 -2.15 7.95 -10.59
C GLU A 43 -0.84 8.19 -11.34
N GLU A 44 -0.91 8.19 -12.68
CA GLU A 44 0.24 8.48 -13.54
C GLU A 44 0.78 9.88 -13.24
N GLY A 45 2.12 10.01 -13.16
CA GLY A 45 2.79 11.26 -12.79
C GLY A 45 2.63 11.65 -11.31
N GLY A 46 1.82 10.93 -10.53
CA GLY A 46 1.64 11.16 -9.09
C GLY A 46 2.84 10.74 -8.25
N LYS A 47 2.84 11.14 -6.97
CA LYS A 47 3.96 10.87 -6.04
C LYS A 47 4.17 9.37 -5.82
N ALA A 48 3.09 8.62 -5.69
CA ALA A 48 3.14 7.16 -5.60
C ALA A 48 3.74 6.51 -6.86
N ALA A 49 3.45 7.01 -8.07
CA ALA A 49 4.08 6.53 -9.29
C ALA A 49 5.58 6.87 -9.33
N GLN A 50 5.94 8.11 -8.99
CA GLN A 50 7.32 8.60 -9.02
C GLN A 50 8.24 7.86 -8.03
N CYS A 51 7.70 7.35 -6.92
CA CYS A 51 8.51 6.61 -5.95
C CYS A 51 8.99 5.25 -6.46
N LYS A 52 8.34 4.68 -7.50
CA LYS A 52 8.64 3.37 -8.12
C LYS A 52 8.66 2.17 -7.17
N LYS A 53 8.16 2.33 -5.94
CA LYS A 53 8.10 1.30 -4.89
C LYS A 53 6.70 0.78 -4.63
N LEU A 54 5.66 1.54 -5.00
CA LEU A 54 4.27 1.16 -4.82
C LEU A 54 3.72 0.61 -6.13
N ARG A 55 2.86 -0.39 -6.01
CA ARG A 55 2.14 -1.04 -7.10
C ARG A 55 0.68 -1.27 -6.73
N VAL A 56 -0.14 -1.47 -7.75
CA VAL A 56 -1.51 -1.95 -7.56
C VAL A 56 -1.44 -3.39 -7.04
N GLY A 57 -2.22 -3.69 -6.00
CA GLY A 57 -2.21 -4.98 -5.31
C GLY A 57 -1.41 -4.99 -4.00
N ASP A 58 -0.59 -3.96 -3.74
CA ASP A 58 0.12 -3.84 -2.47
C ASP A 58 -0.87 -3.63 -1.31
N GLU A 59 -0.61 -4.32 -0.20
CA GLU A 59 -1.39 -4.18 1.04
C GLU A 59 -0.73 -3.15 1.95
N LEU A 60 -1.52 -2.17 2.39
CA LEU A 60 -1.12 -1.13 3.31
C LEU A 60 -1.29 -1.58 4.76
N VAL A 61 -0.19 -1.64 5.51
CA VAL A 61 -0.20 -2.17 6.88
C VAL A 61 0.12 -1.13 7.95
N ASN A 62 0.74 0.00 7.60
CA ASN A 62 1.03 1.07 8.57
C ASN A 62 1.11 2.44 7.89
N ILE A 63 0.74 3.50 8.60
CA ILE A 63 0.83 4.90 8.15
C ILE A 63 1.47 5.76 9.24
N ASN A 64 2.51 6.52 8.88
CA ASN A 64 3.19 7.54 9.71
C ASN A 64 3.62 7.08 11.11
N SER A 65 3.94 5.80 11.27
CA SER A 65 4.31 5.18 12.57
C SER A 65 3.13 5.02 13.55
N SER A 66 1.90 5.30 13.11
CA SER A 66 0.69 4.98 13.87
C SER A 66 0.26 3.56 13.54
N ALA A 67 0.08 2.72 14.57
CA ALA A 67 -0.58 1.45 14.41
C ALA A 67 -2.01 1.69 13.93
N LEU A 68 -2.37 1.11 12.79
CA LEU A 68 -3.74 1.16 12.29
C LEU A 68 -4.60 0.20 13.13
N TYR A 69 -5.79 0.63 13.52
CA TYR A 69 -6.86 -0.26 13.98
C TYR A 69 -7.49 -1.03 12.81
N GLY A 70 -6.99 -0.82 11.59
CA GLY A 70 -7.36 -1.54 10.38
C GLY A 70 -8.49 -0.89 9.59
N SER A 71 -9.11 0.18 10.10
CA SER A 71 -10.22 0.82 9.38
C SER A 71 -9.76 1.62 8.16
N ARG A 72 -10.53 1.56 7.06
CA ARG A 72 -10.32 2.42 5.88
C ARG A 72 -10.51 3.89 6.21
N GLN A 73 -11.51 4.22 7.03
CA GLN A 73 -11.75 5.62 7.40
C GLN A 73 -10.56 6.20 8.16
N GLU A 74 -10.00 5.45 9.11
CA GLU A 74 -8.77 5.82 9.82
C GLU A 74 -7.59 6.03 8.86
N ALA A 75 -7.35 5.07 7.97
CA ALA A 75 -6.26 5.14 7.01
C ALA A 75 -6.37 6.42 6.14
N LEU A 76 -7.57 6.74 5.67
CA LEU A 76 -7.83 7.94 4.87
C LEU A 76 -7.57 9.23 5.66
N ILE A 77 -7.92 9.27 6.95
CA ILE A 77 -7.68 10.43 7.81
C ILE A 77 -6.17 10.65 7.95
N LEU A 78 -5.40 9.61 8.27
CA LEU A 78 -3.94 9.70 8.44
C LEU A 78 -3.23 10.08 7.14
N ILE A 79 -3.66 9.50 6.01
CA ILE A 79 -3.10 9.82 4.68
C ILE A 79 -3.38 11.27 4.31
N LYS A 80 -4.63 11.74 4.45
CA LYS A 80 -5.00 13.13 4.12
C LYS A 80 -4.40 14.14 5.10
N GLY A 81 -4.25 13.76 6.37
CA GLY A 81 -3.62 14.57 7.41
C GLY A 81 -2.09 14.62 7.31
N SER A 82 -1.48 13.84 6.42
CA SER A 82 -0.05 13.91 6.16
C SER A 82 0.27 15.22 5.43
N TYR A 83 1.09 16.08 6.04
CA TYR A 83 1.36 17.42 5.51
C TYR A 83 2.41 17.42 4.40
N ARG A 84 3.68 17.16 4.73
CA ARG A 84 4.79 17.21 3.77
C ARG A 84 5.35 15.84 3.43
N VAL A 85 5.18 14.89 4.33
CA VAL A 85 5.73 13.54 4.24
C VAL A 85 4.65 12.55 4.64
N LEU A 86 4.45 11.54 3.80
CA LEU A 86 3.65 10.35 4.10
C LEU A 86 4.60 9.16 4.14
N ARG A 87 4.68 8.49 5.28
CA ARG A 87 5.39 7.22 5.44
C ARG A 87 4.38 6.10 5.51
N ILE A 88 4.55 5.08 4.70
CA ILE A 88 3.70 3.89 4.73
C ILE A 88 4.57 2.64 4.72
N GLN A 89 4.05 1.60 5.34
CA GLN A 89 4.59 0.26 5.23
C GLN A 89 3.58 -0.58 4.44
N ILE A 90 4.09 -1.37 3.50
CA ILE A 90 3.28 -2.22 2.63
C ILE A 90 3.83 -3.64 2.58
N PHE A 91 2.95 -4.60 2.34
CA PHE A 91 3.35 -5.92 1.81
C PHE A 91 3.18 -5.89 0.29
N ALA A 92 4.27 -6.21 -0.42
CA ALA A 92 4.26 -6.27 -1.87
C ALA A 92 3.41 -7.45 -2.35
N GLY A 93 2.40 -7.16 -3.17
CA GLY A 93 1.57 -8.17 -3.80
C GLY A 93 2.28 -8.78 -5.02
N GLU A 94 3.35 -9.54 -4.83
CA GLU A 94 4.03 -10.21 -5.95
C GLU A 94 3.34 -11.54 -6.30
N ILE A 95 2.78 -11.61 -7.51
CA ILE A 95 2.52 -12.89 -8.18
C ILE A 95 3.83 -13.26 -8.89
N GLN A 96 4.64 -14.12 -8.28
CA GLN A 96 5.78 -14.71 -9.00
C GLN A 96 5.24 -15.71 -10.03
N SER A 97 5.12 -15.29 -11.29
CA SER A 97 5.02 -16.22 -12.40
C SER A 97 6.39 -16.88 -12.58
N PHE A 98 6.53 -18.15 -12.20
CA PHE A 98 7.66 -18.96 -12.62
C PHE A 98 7.55 -19.18 -14.13
N GLN A 99 8.59 -18.82 -14.88
CA GLN A 99 8.76 -19.19 -16.29
C GLN A 99 9.27 -20.63 -16.40
#